data_AF-A0A259TK14-F1
#
_entry.id   AF-A0A259TK14-F1
#
_cell.length_a   1.000
_cell.length_b   1.000
_cell.length_c   1.000
_cell.angle_alpha   90.00
_cell.angle_beta   90.00
_cell.angle_gamma   90.00
#
_symmetry.space_group_name_H-M   'P 1'
#
loop_
_entity.id
_entity.type
_entity.pdbx_description
1 polymer ?
#
loop_
_entity_poly.entity_id
_entity_poly.type
_entity_poly.pdbx_seq_one_letter_code
_entity_poly.pdbx_strand_id
1 'polypeptide(L)'
;MQREDKRFYHKEVCYKKYLDAKAATKRENEEWDKLYQYIIALHDLVVLPTGNITRLKELRAGYLIKNGEKVRQWRTGPSFELMYEAYQLAEESIRWCIANKLDGSNDTKAINYGISIMIDKLNEANQIRKSKKNQERAQKQVAAQESKKDQSFKNNYNKKSDDLDISAFL
;
A
#
# COMPACT_ATOMS: atom_id res chain seq x y z
N MET A 1 -4.45 -33.54 8.22
CA MET A 1 -4.13 -33.74 9.65
C MET A 1 -3.86 -32.37 10.27
N GLN A 2 -4.85 -31.75 10.91
CA GLN A 2 -4.67 -30.47 11.59
C GLN A 2 -4.00 -30.76 12.94
N ARG A 3 -2.77 -30.28 13.14
CA ARG A 3 -2.08 -30.40 14.43
C ARG A 3 -2.71 -29.40 15.38
N GLU A 4 -3.39 -29.88 16.42
CA GLU A 4 -3.96 -29.03 17.46
C GLU A 4 -2.83 -28.39 18.28
N ASP A 5 -2.76 -27.06 18.24
CA ASP A 5 -1.75 -26.27 18.94
C ASP A 5 -2.13 -26.18 20.44
N LYS A 6 -1.52 -27.01 21.28
CA LYS A 6 -1.82 -27.18 22.73
C LYS A 6 -1.35 -26.02 23.62
N ARG A 7 -1.41 -24.78 23.15
CA ARG A 7 -1.03 -23.60 23.94
C ARG A 7 -2.27 -22.98 24.58
N PHE A 8 -2.27 -22.84 25.91
CA PHE A 8 -3.36 -22.26 26.69
C PHE A 8 -3.53 -20.76 26.38
N TYR A 9 -4.32 -20.47 25.35
CA TYR A 9 -4.70 -19.11 24.96
C TYR A 9 -6.20 -18.91 25.24
N HIS A 10 -6.63 -17.68 25.59
CA HIS A 10 -8.05 -17.32 25.58
C HIS A 10 -8.59 -17.60 24.16
N LYS A 11 -9.37 -18.68 24.01
CA LYS A 11 -9.65 -19.35 22.72
C LYS A 11 -10.16 -18.42 21.63
N GLU A 12 -10.92 -17.38 21.98
CA GLU A 12 -11.52 -16.49 20.97
C GLU A 12 -10.70 -15.23 20.71
N VAL A 13 -10.15 -14.60 21.75
CA VAL A 13 -9.46 -13.31 21.62
C VAL A 13 -8.00 -13.48 21.23
N CYS A 14 -7.31 -14.45 21.84
CA CYS A 14 -5.88 -14.66 21.60
C CYS A 14 -5.63 -15.39 20.26
N TYR A 15 -6.49 -16.33 19.87
CA TYR A 15 -6.37 -17.04 18.59
C TYR A 15 -6.65 -16.11 17.40
N LYS A 16 -7.68 -15.26 17.48
CA LYS A 16 -7.97 -14.26 16.44
C LYS A 16 -6.81 -13.27 16.28
N LYS A 17 -6.28 -12.73 17.39
CA LYS A 17 -5.09 -11.86 17.37
C LYS A 17 -3.87 -12.54 16.74
N TYR A 18 -3.67 -13.83 17.01
CA TYR A 18 -2.60 -14.61 16.38
C TYR A 18 -2.80 -14.74 14.87
N LEU A 19 -4.01 -15.08 14.42
CA LEU A 19 -4.34 -15.18 12.99
C LEU A 19 -4.16 -13.83 12.28
N ASP A 20 -4.62 -12.75 12.88
CA ASP A 20 -4.46 -11.39 12.34
C ASP A 20 -2.98 -11.00 12.27
N ALA A 21 -2.20 -11.29 13.32
CA ALA A 21 -0.76 -11.04 13.33
C ALA A 21 -0.03 -11.86 12.26
N LYS A 22 -0.40 -13.13 12.08
CA LYS A 22 0.17 -14.02 11.04
C LYS A 22 -0.15 -13.51 9.65
N ALA A 23 -1.39 -13.08 9.40
CA ALA A 23 -1.80 -12.50 8.13
C ALA A 23 -1.07 -11.17 7.85
N ALA A 24 -0.92 -10.30 8.86
CA ALA A 24 -0.18 -9.05 8.74
C ALA A 24 1.30 -9.29 8.43
N THR A 25 1.94 -10.25 9.09
CA THR A 25 3.34 -10.62 8.80
C THR A 25 3.50 -11.20 7.40
N LYS A 26 2.55 -12.02 6.94
CA LYS A 26 2.58 -12.55 5.58
C LYS A 26 2.54 -11.42 4.54
N ARG A 27 1.61 -10.48 4.68
CA ARG A 27 1.50 -9.31 3.80
C ARG A 27 2.77 -8.47 3.83
N GLU A 28 3.31 -8.22 5.01
CA GLU A 28 4.54 -7.44 5.18
C GLU A 28 5.75 -8.11 4.51
N ASN A 29 5.83 -9.44 4.52
CA ASN A 29 6.86 -10.17 3.78
C ASN A 29 6.68 -10.04 2.26
N GLU A 30 5.44 -10.13 1.77
CA GLU A 30 5.14 -9.94 0.34
C GLU A 30 5.49 -8.51 -0.13
N GLU A 31 5.19 -7.50 0.70
CA GLU A 31 5.58 -6.10 0.45
C GLU A 31 7.10 -5.92 0.48
N TRP A 32 7.78 -6.56 1.44
CA TRP A 32 9.23 -6.55 1.54
C TRP A 32 9.88 -7.17 0.31
N ASP A 33 9.39 -8.33 -0.15
CA ASP A 33 9.94 -9.01 -1.32
C ASP A 33 9.82 -8.13 -2.58
N LYS A 34 8.67 -7.46 -2.77
CA LYS A 34 8.50 -6.51 -3.88
C LYS A 34 9.50 -5.37 -3.83
N LEU A 35 9.66 -4.73 -2.67
CA LEU A 35 10.63 -3.65 -2.46
C LEU A 35 12.07 -4.15 -2.72
N TYR A 36 12.40 -5.31 -2.18
CA TYR A 36 13.72 -5.93 -2.30
C TYR A 36 14.10 -6.19 -3.76
N GLN A 37 13.21 -6.84 -4.52
CA GLN A 37 13.42 -7.12 -5.94
C GLN A 37 13.55 -5.83 -6.76
N TYR A 38 12.77 -4.81 -6.43
CA TYR A 38 12.84 -3.53 -7.12
C TYR A 38 14.17 -2.82 -6.94
N ILE A 39 14.68 -2.75 -5.70
CA ILE A 39 15.97 -2.11 -5.41
C ILE A 39 17.11 -2.86 -6.10
N ILE A 40 17.06 -4.19 -6.11
CA ILE A 40 18.02 -5.03 -6.83
C ILE A 40 18.03 -4.68 -8.33
N ALA A 41 16.86 -4.62 -8.96
CA ALA A 41 16.75 -4.28 -10.37
C ALA A 41 17.19 -2.85 -10.69
N LEU A 42 16.88 -1.90 -9.80
CA LEU A 42 17.23 -0.48 -9.98
C LEU A 42 18.74 -0.23 -9.94
N HIS A 43 19.44 -0.93 -9.03
CA HIS A 43 20.87 -0.77 -8.80
C HIS A 43 21.72 -1.86 -9.47
N ASP A 44 21.12 -2.71 -10.32
CA ASP A 44 21.79 -3.83 -11.01
C ASP A 44 22.64 -4.69 -10.07
N LEU A 45 21.99 -5.22 -9.03
CA LEU A 45 22.62 -6.02 -7.98
C LEU A 45 22.28 -7.50 -8.12
N VAL A 46 23.07 -8.37 -7.51
CA VAL A 46 22.67 -9.78 -7.28
C VAL A 46 21.97 -9.92 -5.93
N VAL A 47 22.50 -9.25 -4.91
CA VAL A 47 22.01 -9.31 -3.53
C VAL A 47 22.15 -7.93 -2.88
N LEU A 48 21.14 -7.53 -2.10
CA LEU A 48 21.21 -6.29 -1.35
C LEU A 48 22.15 -6.43 -0.14
N PRO A 49 23.11 -5.51 0.09
CA PRO A 49 24.00 -5.60 1.24
C PRO A 49 23.24 -5.58 2.58
N THR A 50 23.73 -6.34 3.56
CA THR A 50 23.08 -6.50 4.88
C THR A 50 22.84 -5.17 5.59
N GLY A 51 23.76 -4.21 5.45
CA GLY A 51 23.60 -2.87 6.03
C GLY A 51 22.40 -2.11 5.47
N ASN A 52 22.17 -2.18 4.15
CA ASN A 52 21.02 -1.53 3.50
C ASN A 52 19.70 -2.23 3.87
N ILE A 53 19.71 -3.56 3.96
CA ILE A 53 18.56 -4.35 4.44
C ILE A 53 18.17 -3.90 5.86
N THR A 54 19.16 -3.81 6.76
CA THR A 54 18.93 -3.36 8.15
C THR A 54 18.33 -1.96 8.16
N ARG A 55 18.91 -1.01 7.39
CA ARG A 55 18.40 0.36 7.31
C ARG A 55 16.93 0.44 6.89
N LEU A 56 16.51 -0.35 5.89
CA LEU A 56 15.11 -0.38 5.45
C LEU A 56 14.17 -1.00 6.51
N LYS A 57 14.60 -2.08 7.17
CA LYS A 57 13.83 -2.72 8.25
C LYS A 57 13.73 -1.83 9.49
N GLU A 58 14.77 -1.05 9.77
CA GLU A 58 14.79 -0.04 10.82
C GLU A 58 13.83 1.11 10.51
N LEU A 59 13.82 1.58 9.26
CA LEU A 59 12.86 2.59 8.81
C LEU A 59 11.41 2.10 8.99
N ARG A 60 11.13 0.84 8.67
CA ARG A 60 9.82 0.21 8.89
C ARG A 60 9.44 0.09 10.36
N ALA A 61 10.40 -0.29 11.21
CA ALA A 61 10.18 -0.41 12.64
C ALA A 61 9.77 0.93 13.24
N GLY A 62 10.46 2.00 12.84
CA GLY A 62 10.30 3.33 13.43
C GLY A 62 11.02 3.42 14.78
N TYR A 63 11.28 4.65 15.21
CA TYR A 63 11.92 4.95 16.48
C TYR A 63 11.16 6.03 17.22
N LEU A 64 11.10 5.90 18.54
CA LEU A 64 10.58 6.92 19.42
C LEU A 64 11.66 7.29 20.43
N ILE A 65 11.83 8.58 20.69
CA ILE A 65 12.74 9.05 21.73
C ILE A 65 11.98 9.01 23.05
N LYS A 66 12.41 8.14 23.97
CA LYS A 66 11.86 8.06 25.34
C LYS A 66 12.99 8.32 26.32
N ASN A 67 12.85 9.33 27.16
CA ASN A 67 13.85 9.71 28.17
C ASN A 67 15.26 9.93 27.57
N GLY A 68 15.34 10.52 26.38
CA GLY A 68 16.63 10.75 25.69
C GLY A 68 17.18 9.53 24.92
N GLU A 69 16.57 8.35 25.05
CA GLU A 69 17.01 7.13 24.36
C GLU A 69 16.13 6.81 23.16
N LYS A 70 16.74 6.33 22.06
CA LYS A 70 16.02 5.84 20.88
C LYS A 70 15.49 4.43 21.16
N VAL A 71 14.18 4.33 21.37
CA VAL A 71 13.49 3.06 21.53
C VAL A 71 12.90 2.63 20.19
N ARG A 72 13.30 1.44 19.72
CA ARG A 72 12.75 0.83 18.50
C ARG A 72 11.29 0.48 18.71
N GLN A 73 10.44 0.85 17.76
CA GLN A 73 9.01 0.53 17.80
C GLN A 73 8.66 -0.64 16.89
N TRP A 74 7.49 -1.22 17.15
CA TRP A 74 6.94 -2.27 16.30
C TRP A 74 6.01 -1.65 15.27
N ARG A 75 6.43 -1.67 14.00
CA ARG A 75 5.58 -1.35 12.83
C ARG A 75 5.03 0.08 12.79
N THR A 76 5.72 1.07 13.34
CA THR A 76 5.22 2.46 13.35
C THR A 76 5.76 3.31 12.20
N GLY A 77 6.82 2.86 11.53
CA GLY A 77 7.34 3.49 10.32
C GLY A 77 6.49 3.23 9.07
N PRO A 78 6.87 3.83 7.92
CA PRO A 78 6.19 3.62 6.64
C PRO A 78 6.15 2.14 6.26
N SER A 79 5.07 1.69 5.60
CA SER A 79 5.00 0.31 5.10
C SER A 79 6.00 0.08 3.98
N PHE A 80 6.41 -1.17 3.75
CA PHE A 80 7.34 -1.48 2.65
C PHE A 80 6.72 -1.17 1.29
N GLU A 81 5.40 -1.33 1.16
CA GLU A 81 4.67 -0.87 -0.02
C GLU A 81 4.78 0.65 -0.25
N LEU A 82 4.73 1.45 0.82
CA LEU A 82 4.87 2.92 0.68
C LEU A 82 6.30 3.30 0.30
N MET A 83 7.30 2.60 0.86
CA MET A 83 8.69 2.77 0.46
C MET A 83 8.91 2.40 -1.01
N TYR A 84 8.24 1.33 -1.47
CA TYR A 84 8.28 0.92 -2.88
C TYR A 84 7.72 2.01 -3.80
N GLU A 85 6.53 2.55 -3.49
CA GLU A 85 5.97 3.68 -4.25
C GLU A 85 6.89 4.90 -4.24
N ALA A 86 7.49 5.22 -3.10
CA ALA A 86 8.45 6.33 -3.01
C ALA A 86 9.72 6.07 -3.84
N TYR A 87 10.19 4.83 -3.91
CA TYR A 87 11.29 4.43 -4.81
C TYR A 87 10.93 4.59 -6.29
N GLN A 88 9.70 4.27 -6.67
CA GLN A 88 9.22 4.49 -8.04
C GLN A 88 9.22 5.98 -8.41
N LEU A 89 8.76 6.84 -7.48
CA LEU A 89 8.81 8.30 -7.69
C LEU A 89 10.24 8.85 -7.73
N ALA A 90 11.15 8.23 -6.99
CA ALA A 90 12.54 8.62 -6.90
C ALA A 90 13.41 8.05 -8.04
N GLU A 91 12.89 7.14 -8.87
CA GLU A 91 13.69 6.34 -9.80
C GLU A 91 14.58 7.19 -10.71
N GLU A 92 14.00 8.19 -11.37
CA GLU A 92 14.73 9.06 -12.30
C GLU A 92 15.88 9.80 -11.59
N SER A 93 15.58 10.39 -10.42
CA SER A 93 16.57 11.06 -9.59
C SER A 93 17.69 10.13 -9.13
N ILE A 94 17.35 8.89 -8.77
CA ILE A 94 18.32 7.87 -8.36
C ILE A 94 19.22 7.48 -9.53
N ARG A 95 18.64 7.16 -10.69
CA ARG A 95 19.40 6.81 -11.90
C ARG A 95 20.33 7.94 -12.33
N TRP A 96 19.84 9.18 -12.31
CA TRP A 96 20.65 10.34 -12.62
C TRP A 96 21.81 10.50 -11.63
N CYS A 97 21.58 10.32 -10.33
CA CYS A 97 22.64 10.41 -9.32
C CYS A 97 23.68 9.30 -9.46
N ILE A 98 23.27 8.07 -9.77
CA ILE A 98 24.20 6.96 -10.03
C ILE A 98 25.11 7.32 -11.19
N ALA A 99 24.54 7.78 -12.31
CA ALA A 99 25.30 8.11 -13.51
C ALA A 99 26.23 9.33 -13.37
N ASN A 100 25.79 10.38 -12.63
CA ASN A 100 26.47 11.68 -12.65
C ASN A 100 27.22 12.05 -11.36
N LYS A 101 26.87 11.47 -10.21
CA LYS A 101 27.47 11.82 -8.90
C LYS A 101 28.26 10.70 -8.27
N LEU A 102 28.03 9.46 -8.70
CA LEU A 102 28.60 8.25 -8.11
C LEU A 102 29.43 7.46 -9.12
N ASP A 103 29.78 8.08 -10.25
CA ASP A 103 30.61 7.51 -11.31
C ASP A 103 30.10 6.15 -11.83
N GLY A 104 28.79 5.94 -11.83
CA GLY A 104 28.16 4.68 -12.23
C GLY A 104 28.35 3.53 -11.22
N SER A 105 28.80 3.83 -9.99
CA SER A 105 28.94 2.84 -8.93
C SER A 105 27.58 2.33 -8.45
N ASN A 106 27.50 1.00 -8.28
CA ASN A 106 26.36 0.30 -7.71
C ASN A 106 26.68 -0.24 -6.30
N ASP A 107 27.60 0.41 -5.59
CA ASP A 107 28.03 -0.03 -4.26
C ASP A 107 27.03 0.32 -3.15
N THR A 108 27.39 -0.07 -1.92
CA THR A 108 26.65 0.25 -0.69
C THR A 108 26.38 1.76 -0.53
N LYS A 109 27.26 2.63 -1.01
CA LYS A 109 27.08 4.08 -0.92
C LYS A 109 26.01 4.55 -1.89
N ALA A 110 26.00 4.04 -3.12
CA ALA A 110 24.98 4.34 -4.11
C ALA A 110 23.58 3.94 -3.63
N ILE A 111 23.45 2.74 -3.06
CA ILE A 111 22.19 2.27 -2.48
C ILE A 111 21.78 3.14 -1.30
N ASN A 112 22.72 3.52 -0.43
CA ASN A 112 22.44 4.41 0.69
C ASN A 112 21.98 5.80 0.25
N TYR A 113 22.50 6.30 -0.87
CA TYR A 113 22.06 7.55 -1.49
C TYR A 113 20.64 7.39 -2.05
N GLY A 114 20.36 6.29 -2.75
CA GLY A 114 19.02 5.96 -3.24
C GLY A 114 17.98 5.88 -2.12
N ILE A 115 18.31 5.24 -1.00
CA ILE A 115 17.45 5.20 0.19
C ILE A 115 17.18 6.62 0.71
N SER A 116 18.18 7.50 0.73
CA SER A 116 17.98 8.90 1.19
C SER A 116 17.03 9.66 0.26
N ILE A 117 17.17 9.55 -1.07
CA ILE A 117 16.23 10.18 -2.02
C ILE A 117 14.82 9.61 -1.83
N MET A 118 14.69 8.29 -1.66
CA MET A 118 13.39 7.67 -1.41
C MET A 118 12.74 8.22 -0.13
N ILE A 119 13.51 8.41 0.94
CA ILE A 119 13.01 8.97 2.20
C ILE A 119 12.41 10.36 1.97
N ASP A 120 13.06 11.21 1.17
CA ASP A 120 12.54 12.54 0.83
C ASP A 120 11.21 12.47 0.05
N LYS A 121 11.02 11.40 -0.74
CA LYS A 121 9.81 11.15 -1.54
C LYS A 121 8.69 10.43 -0.79
N LEU A 122 8.89 9.96 0.44
CA LEU A 122 7.87 9.23 1.21
C LEU A 122 6.60 10.04 1.44
N ASN A 123 6.74 11.33 1.76
CA ASN A 123 5.59 12.20 1.99
C ASN A 123 4.76 12.39 0.73
N GLU A 124 5.43 12.60 -0.41
CA GLU A 124 4.80 12.74 -1.72
C GLU A 124 4.04 11.46 -2.11
N ALA A 125 4.69 10.29 -1.98
CA ALA A 125 4.06 8.99 -2.22
C ALA A 125 2.80 8.80 -1.36
N ASN A 126 2.86 9.18 -0.08
CA ASN A 126 1.72 9.06 0.82
C ASN A 126 0.55 9.98 0.41
N GLN A 127 0.84 11.19 -0.07
CA GLN A 127 -0.20 12.10 -0.56
C GLN A 127 -0.86 11.56 -1.83
N ILE A 128 -0.06 11.06 -2.79
CA ILE A 128 -0.57 10.43 -4.01
C ILE A 128 -1.46 9.22 -3.67
N ARG A 129 -1.01 8.35 -2.76
CA ARG A 129 -1.78 7.19 -2.29
C ARG A 129 -3.11 7.59 -1.67
N LYS A 130 -3.11 8.62 -0.81
CA LYS A 130 -4.33 9.16 -0.21
C LYS A 130 -5.27 9.74 -1.26
N SER A 131 -4.74 10.49 -2.22
CA SER A 131 -5.50 11.09 -3.32
C SER A 131 -6.20 10.01 -4.15
N LYS A 132 -5.47 8.97 -4.58
CA LYS A 132 -6.02 7.82 -5.31
C LYS A 132 -7.16 7.15 -4.53
N LYS A 133 -6.95 6.87 -3.24
CA LYS A 133 -7.97 6.26 -2.39
C LYS A 133 -9.23 7.14 -2.25
N ASN A 134 -9.06 8.46 -2.19
CA ASN A 134 -10.17 9.40 -2.13
C ASN A 134 -10.93 9.45 -3.46
N GLN A 135 -10.21 9.44 -4.59
CA GLN A 135 -10.80 9.39 -5.92
C GLN A 135 -11.60 8.11 -6.14
N GLU A 136 -11.07 6.95 -5.76
CA GLU A 136 -11.78 5.66 -5.81
C GLU A 136 -13.05 5.66 -4.96
N ARG A 137 -12.98 6.27 -3.77
CA ARG A 137 -14.15 6.42 -2.90
C ARG A 137 -15.21 7.32 -3.53
N ALA A 138 -14.81 8.44 -4.11
CA ALA A 138 -15.70 9.35 -4.81
C ALA A 138 -16.38 8.65 -6.01
N GLN A 139 -15.61 7.92 -6.82
CA GLN A 139 -16.16 7.14 -7.95
C GLN A 139 -17.17 6.08 -7.50
N LYS A 140 -16.88 5.34 -6.42
CA LYS A 140 -17.83 4.37 -5.86
C LYS A 140 -19.11 5.03 -5.35
N GLN A 141 -19.03 6.23 -4.79
CA GLN A 141 -20.19 6.99 -4.35
C GLN A 141 -21.03 7.48 -5.53
N VAL A 142 -20.39 7.99 -6.58
CA VAL A 142 -21.09 8.40 -7.82
C VAL A 142 -21.79 7.20 -8.47
N ALA A 143 -21.09 6.08 -8.66
CA ALA A 143 -21.70 4.87 -9.21
C ALA A 143 -22.88 4.34 -8.35
N ALA A 144 -22.75 4.42 -7.01
CA ALA A 144 -23.84 4.06 -6.10
C ALA A 144 -25.03 5.05 -6.16
N GLN A 145 -24.80 6.32 -6.49
CA GLN A 145 -25.87 7.30 -6.71
C GLN A 145 -26.55 7.14 -8.08
N GLU A 146 -25.78 6.88 -9.13
CA GLU A 146 -26.29 6.62 -10.48
C GLU A 146 -27.18 5.36 -10.52
N SER A 147 -26.72 4.26 -9.92
CA SER A 147 -27.52 3.03 -9.75
C SER A 147 -28.81 3.23 -8.95
N LYS A 148 -28.83 4.16 -7.97
CA LYS A 148 -30.06 4.54 -7.25
C LYS A 148 -31.01 5.38 -8.10
N LYS A 149 -30.48 6.29 -8.93
CA LYS A 149 -31.30 7.06 -9.90
C LYS A 149 -31.93 6.14 -10.94
N ASP A 150 -31.19 5.16 -11.46
CA ASP A 150 -31.75 4.18 -12.43
C ASP A 150 -32.88 3.33 -11.85
N GLN A 151 -32.83 3.01 -10.55
CA GLN A 151 -33.94 2.34 -9.86
C GLN A 151 -35.15 3.26 -9.67
N SER A 152 -34.97 4.58 -9.50
CA SER A 152 -36.12 5.51 -9.38
C SER A 152 -36.85 5.72 -10.70
N PHE A 153 -36.16 5.65 -11.85
CA PHE A 153 -36.80 5.72 -13.17
C PHE A 153 -37.60 4.45 -13.52
N LYS A 154 -37.16 3.26 -13.07
CA LYS A 154 -37.90 2.01 -13.31
C LYS A 154 -39.17 1.88 -12.47
N ASN A 155 -39.23 2.51 -11.29
CA ASN A 155 -40.39 2.42 -10.40
C ASN A 155 -41.49 3.45 -10.69
N ASN A 156 -41.26 4.43 -11.58
CA ASN A 156 -42.26 5.43 -11.99
C ASN A 156 -43.04 5.06 -13.25
N TYR A 157 -42.83 3.87 -13.82
CA TYR A 157 -43.65 3.33 -14.91
C TYR A 157 -44.96 2.71 -14.39
N ASN A 158 -45.67 3.40 -13.50
CA ASN A 158 -47.11 3.17 -13.36
C ASN A 158 -47.78 3.87 -14.54
N LYS A 159 -47.95 3.09 -15.61
CA LYS A 159 -48.77 3.41 -16.78
C LYS A 159 -50.17 3.79 -16.28
N LYS A 160 -50.45 5.08 -16.12
CA LYS A 160 -51.83 5.58 -16.23
C LYS A 160 -52.21 5.33 -17.68
N SER A 161 -53.00 4.29 -17.96
CA SER A 161 -53.58 4.14 -19.28
C SER A 161 -54.59 5.27 -19.47
N ASP A 162 -54.34 6.09 -20.47
CA ASP A 162 -55.24 7.09 -21.02
C ASP A 162 -56.64 6.51 -21.27
N ASP A 163 -57.67 7.26 -20.87
CA ASP A 163 -59.10 7.07 -21.20
C ASP A 163 -59.44 7.38 -22.68
N LEU A 164 -58.48 7.23 -23.60
CA LEU A 164 -58.63 7.60 -25.02
C LEU A 164 -58.21 6.47 -25.96
N ASP A 165 -58.69 5.25 -25.68
CA ASP A 165 -58.55 4.12 -26.60
C ASP A 165 -59.75 4.07 -27.58
N ILE A 166 -59.50 4.41 -28.85
CA ILE A 166 -60.49 4.40 -29.95
C ILE A 166 -60.48 3.08 -30.74
N SER A 167 -59.81 2.04 -30.23
CA SER A 167 -59.69 0.72 -30.88
C SER A 167 -61.01 -0.04 -31.06
N ALA A 168 -62.12 0.50 -30.56
CA ALA A 168 -63.47 -0.02 -30.77
C ALA A 168 -64.20 0.54 -32.02
N PHE A 169 -63.56 1.39 -32.85
CA PHE A 169 -64.23 2.10 -33.95
C PHE A 169 -63.83 1.67 -35.38
N LEU A 170 -63.19 0.50 -35.56
CA LEU A 170 -62.92 -0.08 -36.89
C LEU A 170 -63.75 -1.35 -37.13
#